data_AF-A0A1G7HF78-F1
#
_entry.id   AF-A0A1G7HF78-F1
#
_cell.length_a   1.000
_cell.length_b   1.000
_cell.length_c   1.000
_cell.angle_alpha   90.00
_cell.angle_beta   90.00
_cell.angle_gamma   90.00
#
_symmetry.space_group_name_H-M   'P 1'
#
loop_
_entity.id
_entity.type
_entity.pdbx_description
1 polymer ?
#
loop_
_entity_poly.entity_id
_entity_poly.type
_entity_poly.pdbx_seq_one_letter_code
_entity_poly.pdbx_strand_id
1 'polypeptide(L)'
;MKIILLSLFVTFFSSTMFGQSDQVIEQIEDAFDEYGSPFKKTQQGIYYINQALSKSTISDAQYDAISAESEISSAKSKAGYAEDEASDAESAAESIDCEYVADYAGDAEDYFYSAKRALSNALNELSSASYEDDPDSLINYMNNAKNYANEALSKLNKGVDELNRAMQSLKNCAGATVESGGRSISYDDFEEFIIDNGYRKDYLSSYTLDSDWLTEITAYEYDSKIYIIAKIKVKNSYTSKSYIFCDIPSRNWSNFKYGGYGENKTYGERFHDYIIKFVCNCEGEFKIWRYN
;
A
#
# COMPACT_ATOMS: atom_id res chain seq x y z
N MET A 1 -7.78 8.12 69.19
CA MET A 1 -6.97 9.16 68.52
C MET A 1 -6.34 8.49 67.28
N LYS A 2 -6.93 8.72 66.10
CA LYS A 2 -6.54 8.10 64.82
C LYS A 2 -5.55 9.03 64.12
N ILE A 3 -4.33 8.57 63.88
CA ILE A 3 -3.39 9.22 62.97
C ILE A 3 -3.63 8.59 61.60
N ILE A 4 -4.29 9.31 60.70
CA ILE A 4 -4.43 8.95 59.29
C ILE A 4 -3.23 9.60 58.58
N LEU A 5 -2.28 8.77 58.17
CA LEU A 5 -1.13 9.18 57.36
C LEU A 5 -1.64 9.43 55.93
N LEU A 6 -1.68 10.70 55.53
CA LEU A 6 -2.12 11.15 54.22
C LEU A 6 -0.95 10.96 53.23
N SER A 7 -0.99 9.91 52.41
CA SER A 7 -0.07 9.72 51.29
C SER A 7 -0.50 10.60 50.12
N LEU A 8 0.03 11.82 50.03
CA LEU A 8 -0.04 12.66 48.84
C LEU A 8 1.04 12.20 47.84
N PHE A 9 0.71 11.21 47.01
CA PHE A 9 1.47 10.93 45.80
C PHE A 9 0.98 11.90 44.73
N VAL A 10 1.73 12.97 44.51
CA VAL A 10 1.42 13.96 43.49
C VAL A 10 1.77 13.34 42.14
N THR A 11 0.76 12.91 41.39
CA THR A 11 0.88 12.56 39.97
C THR A 11 1.05 13.85 39.15
N PHE A 12 2.26 14.42 39.15
CA PHE A 12 2.72 15.37 38.14
C PHE A 12 3.43 14.59 37.04
N PHE A 13 2.67 13.88 36.22
CA PHE A 13 3.11 13.49 34.89
C PHE A 13 1.94 13.76 33.98
N SER A 14 2.17 14.49 32.87
CA SER A 14 1.64 14.19 31.52
C SER A 14 1.39 15.42 30.63
N SER A 15 1.44 16.68 31.07
CA SER A 15 1.03 17.79 30.18
C SER A 15 2.04 18.16 29.09
N THR A 16 3.32 17.79 29.20
CA THR A 16 4.33 18.09 28.17
C THR A 16 4.44 17.02 27.09
N MET A 17 4.16 15.75 27.41
CA MET A 17 4.26 14.65 26.43
C MET A 17 3.16 14.70 25.37
N PHE A 18 1.94 15.14 25.72
CA PHE A 18 0.84 15.22 24.75
C PHE A 18 1.12 16.21 23.61
N GLY A 19 1.73 17.36 23.89
CA GLY A 19 2.03 18.34 22.84
C GLY A 19 3.12 17.90 21.87
N GLN A 20 4.07 17.06 22.32
CA GLN A 20 5.13 16.53 21.46
C GLN A 20 4.64 15.35 20.61
N SER A 21 3.74 14.51 21.13
CA SER A 21 3.14 13.43 20.34
C SER A 21 2.24 13.96 19.22
N ASP A 22 1.54 15.07 19.43
CA ASP A 22 0.68 15.68 18.41
C ASP A 22 1.49 16.16 17.20
N GLN A 23 2.67 16.76 17.45
CA GLN A 23 3.58 17.17 16.39
C GLN A 23 4.07 15.96 15.56
N VAL A 24 4.41 14.85 16.20
CA VAL A 24 4.85 13.65 15.48
C VAL A 24 3.70 13.04 14.66
N ILE A 25 2.46 13.08 15.18
CA ILE A 25 1.27 12.63 14.43
C ILE A 25 1.09 13.48 13.17
N GLU A 26 1.14 14.80 13.29
CA GLU A 26 0.99 15.74 12.17
C GLU A 26 2.00 15.43 11.06
N GLN A 27 3.28 15.27 11.40
CA GLN A 27 4.33 14.97 10.41
C GLN A 27 4.14 13.60 9.73
N ILE A 28 3.74 12.58 10.48
CA ILE A 28 3.42 11.26 9.89
C ILE A 28 2.21 11.37 8.94
N GLU A 29 1.19 12.16 9.30
CA GLU A 29 0.01 12.39 8.47
C GLU A 29 0.35 13.17 7.19
N ASP A 30 1.19 14.19 7.29
CA ASP A 30 1.69 14.96 6.14
C ASP A 30 2.48 14.05 5.18
N ALA A 31 3.34 13.17 5.72
CA ALA A 31 4.06 12.17 4.91
C ALA A 31 3.11 11.20 4.17
N PHE A 32 1.99 10.79 4.79
CA PHE A 32 0.97 9.99 4.10
C PHE A 32 0.27 10.77 2.99
N ASP A 33 -0.06 12.03 3.24
CA ASP A 33 -0.72 12.90 2.25
C ASP A 33 0.19 13.13 1.04
N GLU A 34 1.49 13.32 1.27
CA GLU A 34 2.48 13.49 0.20
C GLU A 34 2.78 12.18 -0.54
N TYR A 35 2.64 11.00 0.08
CA TYR A 35 2.85 9.69 -0.57
C TYR A 35 1.81 9.34 -1.65
N GLY A 36 0.54 9.71 -1.47
CA GLY A 36 -0.52 9.25 -2.38
C GLY A 36 -0.33 9.74 -3.82
N SER A 37 0.27 10.93 -3.96
CA SER A 37 0.52 11.61 -5.21
C SER A 37 1.63 10.99 -6.08
N PRO A 38 2.85 10.69 -5.57
CA PRO A 38 3.88 9.97 -6.31
C PRO A 38 3.44 8.55 -6.66
N PHE A 39 2.74 7.83 -5.79
CA PHE A 39 2.23 6.49 -6.09
C PHE A 39 1.37 6.48 -7.36
N LYS A 40 0.33 7.34 -7.41
CA LYS A 40 -0.57 7.47 -8.58
C LYS A 40 0.18 7.87 -9.84
N LYS A 41 1.13 8.80 -9.71
CA LYS A 41 1.92 9.28 -10.85
C LYS A 41 2.86 8.20 -11.38
N THR A 42 3.43 7.38 -10.51
CA THR A 42 4.23 6.22 -10.93
C THR A 42 3.39 5.18 -11.66
N GLN A 43 2.18 4.87 -11.16
CA GLN A 43 1.25 3.97 -11.86
C GLN A 43 0.87 4.49 -13.25
N GLN A 44 0.56 5.78 -13.34
CA GLN A 44 0.22 6.42 -14.61
C GLN A 44 1.40 6.38 -15.59
N GLY A 45 2.63 6.59 -15.10
CA GLY A 45 3.84 6.40 -15.90
C GLY A 45 4.01 4.97 -16.42
N ILE A 46 3.79 3.96 -15.58
CA ILE A 46 3.82 2.53 -15.97
C ILE A 46 2.76 2.22 -17.03
N TYR A 47 1.56 2.78 -16.89
CA TYR A 47 0.50 2.66 -17.90
C TYR A 47 0.99 3.14 -19.27
N TYR A 48 1.58 4.34 -19.36
CA TYR A 48 2.12 4.85 -20.62
C TYR A 48 3.29 4.00 -21.16
N ILE A 49 4.13 3.45 -20.28
CA ILE A 49 5.19 2.51 -20.71
C ILE A 49 4.59 1.26 -21.36
N ASN A 50 3.54 0.68 -20.79
CA ASN A 50 2.85 -0.47 -21.36
C ASN A 50 2.20 -0.13 -22.70
N GLN A 51 1.60 1.06 -22.82
CA GLN A 51 1.01 1.53 -24.07
C GLN A 51 2.09 1.64 -25.16
N ALA A 52 3.25 2.22 -24.86
CA ALA A 52 4.37 2.31 -25.79
C ALA A 52 4.85 0.94 -26.27
N LEU A 53 5.00 -0.03 -25.36
CA LEU A 53 5.41 -1.41 -25.68
C LEU A 53 4.40 -2.15 -26.57
N SER A 54 3.15 -1.67 -26.64
CA SER A 54 2.11 -2.24 -27.50
C SER A 54 2.02 -1.60 -28.89
N LYS A 55 2.76 -0.50 -29.16
CA LYS A 55 2.67 0.24 -30.42
C LYS A 55 3.40 -0.47 -31.56
N SER A 56 2.87 -0.28 -32.76
CA SER A 56 3.47 -0.80 -33.99
C SER A 56 4.43 0.18 -34.68
N THR A 57 4.46 1.44 -34.25
CA THR A 57 5.33 2.47 -34.82
C THR A 57 6.25 3.03 -33.74
N ILE A 58 7.49 3.33 -34.12
CA ILE A 58 8.48 3.95 -33.23
C ILE A 58 7.99 5.31 -32.74
N SER A 59 7.41 6.13 -33.63
CA SER A 59 6.94 7.48 -33.27
C SER A 59 5.82 7.45 -32.22
N ASP A 60 4.89 6.49 -32.30
CA ASP A 60 3.83 6.37 -31.29
C ASP A 60 4.41 5.87 -29.95
N ALA A 61 5.38 4.96 -30.00
CA ALA A 61 6.05 4.46 -28.80
C ALA A 61 6.86 5.56 -28.10
N GLN A 62 7.61 6.37 -28.86
CA GLN A 62 8.33 7.55 -28.36
C GLN A 62 7.37 8.58 -27.73
N TYR A 63 6.21 8.81 -28.34
CA TYR A 63 5.20 9.72 -27.78
C TYR A 63 4.68 9.25 -26.41
N ASP A 64 4.38 7.95 -26.27
CA ASP A 64 3.97 7.37 -24.99
C ASP A 64 5.15 7.35 -23.99
N ALA A 65 6.39 7.17 -24.43
CA ALA A 65 7.59 7.28 -23.59
C ALA A 65 7.75 8.69 -22.99
N ILE A 66 7.56 9.75 -23.79
CA ILE A 66 7.57 11.15 -23.33
C ILE A 66 6.45 11.39 -22.30
N SER A 67 5.27 10.83 -22.53
CA SER A 67 4.15 10.92 -21.60
C SER A 67 4.48 10.23 -20.27
N ALA A 68 5.07 9.03 -20.32
CA ALA A 68 5.58 8.35 -19.14
C ALA A 68 6.66 9.16 -18.43
N GLU A 69 7.61 9.75 -19.16
CA GLU A 69 8.69 10.57 -18.61
C GLU A 69 8.14 11.74 -17.79
N SER A 70 7.12 12.41 -18.29
CA SER A 70 6.43 13.49 -17.58
C SER A 70 5.82 13.03 -16.25
N GLU A 71 5.11 11.90 -16.27
CA GLU A 71 4.46 11.35 -15.08
C GLU A 71 5.46 10.84 -14.03
N ILE A 72 6.50 10.11 -14.47
CA ILE A 72 7.56 9.63 -13.59
C ILE A 72 8.36 10.80 -13.00
N SER A 73 8.55 11.88 -13.76
CA SER A 73 9.24 13.10 -13.27
C SER A 73 8.42 13.78 -12.17
N SER A 74 7.10 13.89 -12.37
CA SER A 74 6.19 14.38 -11.34
C SER A 74 6.21 13.48 -10.10
N ALA A 75 6.20 12.15 -10.29
CA ALA A 75 6.29 11.20 -9.18
C ALA A 75 7.58 11.37 -8.40
N LYS A 76 8.73 11.50 -9.08
CA LYS A 76 10.04 11.69 -8.43
C LYS A 76 10.07 12.92 -7.54
N SER A 77 9.54 14.03 -8.02
CA SER A 77 9.48 15.27 -7.24
C SER A 77 8.66 15.09 -5.97
N LYS A 78 7.50 14.44 -6.07
CA LYS A 78 6.58 14.29 -4.94
C LYS A 78 7.00 13.22 -3.95
N ALA A 79 7.70 12.18 -4.41
CA ALA A 79 8.37 11.24 -3.52
C ALA A 79 9.42 11.95 -2.64
N GLY A 80 10.01 13.05 -3.13
CA GLY A 80 10.87 13.92 -2.33
C GLY A 80 10.13 14.62 -1.20
N TYR A 81 8.89 15.07 -1.40
CA TYR A 81 8.10 15.66 -0.30
C TYR A 81 7.77 14.62 0.76
N ALA A 82 7.32 13.42 0.38
CA ALA A 82 7.08 12.34 1.35
C ALA A 82 8.32 11.93 2.15
N GLU A 83 9.51 11.96 1.52
CA GLU A 83 10.80 11.77 2.18
C GLU A 83 11.09 12.89 3.20
N ASP A 84 10.92 14.15 2.81
CA ASP A 84 11.16 15.31 3.68
C ASP A 84 10.24 15.27 4.92
N GLU A 85 8.94 14.98 4.74
CA GLU A 85 7.98 14.87 5.86
C GLU A 85 8.29 13.66 6.77
N ALA A 86 8.78 12.54 6.21
CA ALA A 86 9.21 11.39 7.02
C ALA A 86 10.45 11.71 7.87
N SER A 87 11.42 12.47 7.32
CA SER A 87 12.58 13.00 8.06
C SER A 87 12.14 13.94 9.19
N ASP A 88 11.16 14.81 8.94
CA ASP A 88 10.62 15.70 9.97
C ASP A 88 9.88 14.92 11.07
N ALA A 89 9.16 13.86 10.70
CA ALA A 89 8.56 12.92 11.65
C ALA A 89 9.60 12.20 12.51
N GLU A 90 10.71 11.74 11.93
CA GLU A 90 11.83 11.15 12.67
C GLU A 90 12.41 12.15 13.66
N SER A 91 12.76 13.35 13.19
CA SER A 91 13.34 14.42 14.02
C SER A 91 12.42 14.83 15.18
N ALA A 92 11.12 14.93 14.93
CA ALA A 92 10.14 15.20 15.96
C ALA A 92 10.05 14.03 16.95
N ALA A 93 10.16 12.79 16.45
CA ALA A 93 10.08 11.58 17.24
C ALA A 93 11.31 11.36 18.14
N GLU A 94 12.50 11.86 17.79
CA GLU A 94 13.68 11.83 18.67
C GLU A 94 13.46 12.58 19.99
N SER A 95 12.55 13.56 19.98
CA SER A 95 12.23 14.39 21.15
C SER A 95 11.23 13.75 22.11
N ILE A 96 10.59 12.64 21.70
CA ILE A 96 9.69 11.86 22.53
C ILE A 96 10.39 10.57 22.97
N ASP A 97 10.23 10.19 24.24
CA ASP A 97 10.82 8.99 24.83
C ASP A 97 10.05 7.72 24.36
N CYS A 98 9.97 7.53 23.04
CA CYS A 98 9.22 6.46 22.38
C CYS A 98 10.15 5.64 21.48
N GLU A 99 10.60 4.52 22.03
CA GLU A 99 11.78 3.75 21.60
C GLU A 99 11.76 3.16 20.18
N TYR A 100 10.75 3.42 19.35
CA TYR A 100 10.71 2.94 17.96
C TYR A 100 10.05 3.90 16.96
N VAL A 101 9.54 5.05 17.41
CA VAL A 101 8.81 5.95 16.49
C VAL A 101 9.79 6.62 15.53
N ALA A 102 10.91 7.11 16.05
CA ALA A 102 11.98 7.69 15.24
C ALA A 102 12.55 6.64 14.27
N ASP A 103 12.91 5.45 14.76
CA ASP A 103 13.43 4.37 13.93
C ASP A 103 12.50 4.03 12.73
N TYR A 104 11.19 3.89 12.96
CA TYR A 104 10.25 3.59 11.88
C TYR A 104 10.02 4.77 10.93
N ALA A 105 10.09 6.01 11.42
CA ALA A 105 10.01 7.19 10.56
C ALA A 105 11.28 7.32 9.67
N GLY A 106 12.46 7.07 10.24
CA GLY A 106 13.72 7.05 9.48
C GLY A 106 13.78 5.91 8.46
N ASP A 107 13.28 4.71 8.81
CA ASP A 107 13.12 3.62 7.84
C ASP A 107 12.19 4.04 6.69
N ALA A 108 11.13 4.81 6.97
CA ALA A 108 10.23 5.33 5.94
C ALA A 108 10.91 6.34 5.01
N GLU A 109 11.67 7.29 5.56
CA GLU A 109 12.50 8.23 4.81
C GLU A 109 13.43 7.47 3.85
N ASP A 110 14.17 6.48 4.36
CA ASP A 110 15.10 5.66 3.57
C ASP A 110 14.40 4.96 2.38
N TYR A 111 13.16 4.50 2.59
CA TYR A 111 12.36 3.90 1.53
C TYR A 111 11.88 4.92 0.51
N PHE A 112 11.42 6.10 0.92
CA PHE A 112 11.01 7.17 -0.01
C PHE A 112 12.20 7.71 -0.81
N TYR A 113 13.36 7.87 -0.17
CA TYR A 113 14.62 8.19 -0.83
C TYR A 113 15.01 7.13 -1.87
N SER A 114 14.91 5.85 -1.51
CA SER A 114 15.17 4.74 -2.42
C SER A 114 14.20 4.74 -3.61
N ALA A 115 12.92 5.05 -3.38
CA ALA A 115 11.94 5.20 -4.45
C ALA A 115 12.30 6.36 -5.39
N LYS A 116 12.68 7.51 -4.85
CA LYS A 116 13.15 8.68 -5.62
C LYS A 116 14.33 8.34 -6.53
N ARG A 117 15.28 7.55 -6.03
CA ARG A 117 16.41 7.03 -6.83
C ARG A 117 15.95 6.12 -7.97
N ALA A 118 15.07 5.16 -7.69
CA ALA A 118 14.52 4.27 -8.70
C ALA A 118 13.75 5.05 -9.79
N LEU A 119 12.93 6.04 -9.42
CA LEU A 119 12.26 6.93 -10.37
C LEU A 119 13.27 7.73 -11.21
N SER A 120 14.40 8.15 -10.63
CA SER A 120 15.46 8.79 -11.39
C SER A 120 16.10 7.87 -12.44
N ASN A 121 16.25 6.59 -12.15
CA ASN A 121 16.75 5.62 -13.11
C ASN A 121 15.72 5.39 -14.22
N ALA A 122 14.43 5.26 -13.86
CA ALA A 122 13.36 5.16 -14.84
C ALA A 122 13.34 6.36 -15.81
N LEU A 123 13.55 7.58 -15.31
CA LEU A 123 13.65 8.78 -16.14
C LEU A 123 14.81 8.74 -17.13
N ASN A 124 15.97 8.24 -16.71
CA ASN A 124 17.12 8.14 -17.61
C ASN A 124 16.82 7.19 -18.78
N GLU A 125 16.20 6.05 -18.50
CA GLU A 125 15.80 5.08 -19.53
C GLU A 125 14.69 5.66 -20.44
N LEU A 126 13.69 6.34 -19.88
CA LEU A 126 12.62 6.99 -20.66
C LEU A 126 13.18 8.10 -21.56
N SER A 127 14.09 8.92 -21.04
CA SER A 127 14.76 9.94 -21.84
C SER A 127 15.55 9.33 -23.00
N SER A 128 16.16 8.14 -22.84
CA SER A 128 16.80 7.43 -23.95
C SER A 128 15.76 6.89 -24.94
N ALA A 129 14.68 6.28 -24.46
CA ALA A 129 13.60 5.74 -25.29
C ALA A 129 12.92 6.82 -26.16
N SER A 130 12.72 8.02 -25.63
CA SER A 130 12.05 9.15 -26.30
C SER A 130 12.72 9.59 -27.61
N TYR A 131 13.99 9.24 -27.83
CA TYR A 131 14.75 9.62 -29.04
C TYR A 131 15.37 8.41 -29.76
N GLU A 132 14.98 7.19 -29.39
CA GLU A 132 15.55 5.97 -29.97
C GLU A 132 14.79 5.54 -31.22
N ASP A 133 15.50 5.39 -32.33
CA ASP A 133 14.95 5.00 -33.63
C ASP A 133 15.09 3.50 -33.92
N ASP A 134 15.93 2.79 -33.17
CA ASP A 134 16.05 1.34 -33.23
C ASP A 134 14.96 0.65 -32.38
N PRO A 135 14.06 -0.17 -32.97
CA PRO A 135 12.96 -0.79 -32.23
C PRO A 135 13.42 -1.65 -31.05
N ASP A 136 14.49 -2.43 -31.23
CA ASP A 136 14.97 -3.37 -30.21
C ASP A 136 15.55 -2.60 -29.00
N SER A 137 16.32 -1.54 -29.27
CA SER A 137 16.88 -0.66 -28.25
C SER A 137 15.78 0.13 -27.52
N LEU A 138 14.78 0.64 -28.23
CA LEU A 138 13.62 1.31 -27.64
C LEU A 138 12.87 0.38 -26.69
N ILE A 139 12.58 -0.87 -27.11
CA ILE A 139 11.93 -1.87 -26.27
C ILE A 139 12.76 -2.17 -25.02
N ASN A 140 14.08 -2.23 -25.15
CA ASN A 140 14.98 -2.47 -24.01
C ASN A 140 14.90 -1.33 -22.98
N TYR A 141 15.04 -0.08 -23.41
CA TYR A 141 14.91 1.09 -22.53
C TYR A 141 13.54 1.14 -21.84
N MET A 142 12.45 0.86 -22.57
CA MET A 142 11.10 0.87 -21.99
C MET A 142 10.90 -0.24 -20.94
N ASN A 143 11.46 -1.43 -21.17
CA ASN A 143 11.40 -2.50 -20.17
C ASN A 143 12.22 -2.17 -18.92
N ASN A 144 13.41 -1.56 -19.08
CA ASN A 144 14.22 -1.12 -17.94
C ASN A 144 13.49 -0.02 -17.14
N ALA A 145 12.93 0.98 -17.82
CA ALA A 145 12.13 2.03 -17.22
C ALA A 145 10.97 1.44 -16.40
N LYS A 146 10.24 0.48 -16.97
CA LYS A 146 9.14 -0.23 -16.29
C LYS A 146 9.62 -0.93 -15.02
N ASN A 147 10.75 -1.61 -15.08
CA ASN A 147 11.31 -2.33 -13.93
C ASN A 147 11.67 -1.37 -12.79
N TYR A 148 12.34 -0.25 -13.11
CA TYR A 148 12.66 0.78 -12.11
C TYR A 148 11.41 1.48 -11.56
N ALA A 149 10.38 1.73 -12.38
CA ALA A 149 9.13 2.31 -11.91
C ALA A 149 8.38 1.34 -10.96
N ASN A 150 8.37 0.03 -11.25
CA ASN A 150 7.82 -0.97 -10.34
C ASN A 150 8.62 -1.11 -9.04
N GLU A 151 9.95 -1.03 -9.12
CA GLU A 151 10.81 -0.97 -7.94
C GLU A 151 10.45 0.24 -7.08
N ALA A 152 10.27 1.42 -7.69
CA ALA A 152 9.84 2.63 -6.98
C ALA A 152 8.50 2.44 -6.28
N LEU A 153 7.49 1.84 -6.91
CA LEU A 153 6.21 1.54 -6.26
C LEU A 153 6.37 0.61 -5.05
N SER A 154 7.19 -0.44 -5.17
CA SER A 154 7.48 -1.35 -4.06
C SER A 154 8.12 -0.59 -2.88
N LYS A 155 9.03 0.34 -3.16
CA LYS A 155 9.70 1.18 -2.15
C LYS A 155 8.75 2.20 -1.51
N LEU A 156 7.93 2.88 -2.31
CA LEU A 156 6.89 3.79 -1.81
C LEU A 156 5.96 3.06 -0.82
N ASN A 157 5.52 1.85 -1.15
CA ASN A 157 4.67 1.05 -0.26
C ASN A 157 5.37 0.65 1.04
N LYS A 158 6.67 0.30 0.98
CA LYS A 158 7.44 0.01 2.19
C LYS A 158 7.58 1.24 3.08
N GLY A 159 7.78 2.43 2.52
CA GLY A 159 7.78 3.67 3.31
C GLY A 159 6.48 3.87 4.08
N VAL A 160 5.34 3.65 3.42
CA VAL A 160 4.01 3.68 4.07
C VAL A 160 3.83 2.60 5.13
N ASP A 161 4.36 1.39 4.92
CA ASP A 161 4.32 0.32 5.93
C ASP A 161 5.08 0.73 7.20
N GLU A 162 6.22 1.40 7.06
CA GLU A 162 7.01 1.89 8.19
C GLU A 162 6.35 3.10 8.87
N LEU A 163 5.78 4.06 8.14
CA LEU A 163 4.96 5.12 8.74
C LEU A 163 3.78 4.56 9.56
N ASN A 164 3.16 3.48 9.08
CA ASN A 164 2.10 2.79 9.83
C ASN A 164 2.61 2.16 11.13
N ARG A 165 3.85 1.64 11.14
CA ARG A 165 4.50 1.12 12.36
C ARG A 165 4.90 2.24 13.30
N ALA A 166 5.40 3.37 12.79
CA ALA A 166 5.67 4.58 13.57
C ALA A 166 4.41 5.02 14.30
N MET A 167 3.29 5.13 13.58
CA MET A 167 1.99 5.50 14.15
C MET A 167 1.48 4.51 15.20
N GLN A 168 1.65 3.20 14.98
CA GLN A 168 1.29 2.18 15.97
C GLN A 168 2.16 2.23 17.23
N SER A 169 3.47 2.43 17.06
CA SER A 169 4.41 2.60 18.17
C SER A 169 4.04 3.83 19.00
N LEU A 170 3.72 4.94 18.33
CA LEU A 170 3.32 6.19 18.97
C LEU A 170 2.03 6.04 19.80
N LYS A 171 1.02 5.36 19.24
CA LYS A 171 -0.21 5.00 19.98
C LYS A 171 0.10 4.23 21.27
N ASN A 172 0.99 3.24 21.19
CA ASN A 172 1.36 2.40 22.33
C ASN A 172 2.18 3.15 23.37
N CYS A 173 3.05 4.06 22.93
CA CYS A 173 3.96 4.81 23.80
C CYS A 173 3.26 5.98 24.51
N ALA A 174 2.56 6.84 23.77
CA ALA A 174 2.01 8.09 24.30
C ALA A 174 0.58 7.93 24.85
N GLY A 175 -0.02 6.74 24.74
CA GLY A 175 -1.45 6.55 25.00
C GLY A 175 -2.33 7.43 24.11
N ALA A 176 -1.78 7.91 22.99
CA ALA A 176 -2.41 8.85 22.10
C ALA A 176 -3.68 8.20 21.52
N THR A 177 -4.80 8.90 21.68
CA THR A 177 -6.07 8.52 21.04
C THR A 177 -6.00 8.97 19.59
N VAL A 178 -5.16 8.30 18.81
CA VAL A 178 -5.05 8.57 17.38
C VAL A 178 -6.28 7.96 16.73
N GLU A 179 -7.25 8.80 16.37
CA GLU A 179 -8.27 8.48 15.37
C GLU A 179 -7.55 8.32 14.02
N SER A 180 -6.82 7.21 13.83
CA SER A 180 -5.94 7.07 12.66
C SER A 180 -6.77 6.97 11.39
N GLY A 181 -6.94 8.11 10.72
CA GLY A 181 -7.15 8.21 9.28
C GLY A 181 -5.80 8.15 8.57
N GLY A 182 -5.06 7.05 8.76
CA GLY A 182 -3.88 6.78 7.96
C GLY A 182 -4.33 6.60 6.52
N ARG A 183 -4.23 7.68 5.73
CA ARG A 183 -4.62 7.76 4.32
C ARG A 183 -3.79 6.81 3.47
N SER A 184 -4.22 5.57 3.46
CA SER A 184 -3.82 4.56 2.49
C SER A 184 -4.34 4.92 1.09
N ILE A 185 -3.77 4.29 0.06
CA ILE A 185 -4.32 4.26 -1.31
C ILE A 185 -5.84 4.01 -1.28
N SER A 186 -6.59 4.76 -2.09
CA SER A 186 -8.03 4.50 -2.27
C SER A 186 -8.22 3.06 -2.75
N TYR A 187 -9.19 2.34 -2.19
CA TYR A 187 -9.44 0.93 -2.55
C TYR A 187 -9.51 0.72 -4.07
N ASP A 188 -10.12 1.66 -4.79
CA ASP A 188 -10.29 1.56 -6.24
C ASP A 188 -8.95 1.68 -6.98
N ASP A 189 -8.08 2.60 -6.54
CA ASP A 189 -6.75 2.81 -7.15
C ASP A 189 -5.82 1.61 -6.90
N PHE A 190 -5.94 0.98 -5.73
CA PHE A 190 -5.17 -0.22 -5.39
C PHE A 190 -5.74 -1.48 -6.09
N GLU A 191 -7.07 -1.56 -6.27
CA GLU A 191 -7.70 -2.63 -7.06
C GLU A 191 -7.16 -2.62 -8.49
N GLU A 192 -7.23 -1.45 -9.15
CA GLU A 192 -6.79 -1.25 -10.53
C GLU A 192 -5.30 -1.57 -10.68
N PHE A 193 -4.47 -1.14 -9.71
CA PHE A 193 -3.06 -1.47 -9.68
C PHE A 193 -2.78 -2.98 -9.78
N ILE A 194 -3.42 -3.75 -8.89
CA ILE A 194 -3.21 -5.19 -8.78
C ILE A 194 -3.74 -5.89 -10.04
N ILE A 195 -4.85 -5.40 -10.60
CA ILE A 195 -5.40 -5.91 -11.86
C ILE A 195 -4.42 -5.71 -13.02
N ASP A 196 -3.82 -4.52 -13.11
CA ASP A 196 -2.97 -4.12 -14.25
C ASP A 196 -1.55 -4.69 -14.18
N ASN A 197 -1.01 -4.82 -12.97
CA ASN A 197 0.39 -5.19 -12.76
C ASN A 197 0.56 -6.62 -12.22
N GLY A 198 -0.48 -7.20 -11.62
CA GLY A 198 -0.45 -8.55 -11.09
C GLY A 198 -0.65 -9.61 -12.16
N TYR A 199 0.05 -10.74 -12.03
CA TYR A 199 -0.24 -11.94 -12.81
C TYR A 199 -1.50 -12.62 -12.27
N ARG A 200 -2.58 -12.65 -13.05
CA ARG A 200 -3.82 -13.36 -12.65
C ARG A 200 -3.57 -14.87 -12.50
N LYS A 201 -3.52 -15.34 -11.25
CA LYS A 201 -3.31 -16.75 -10.91
C LYS A 201 -4.56 -17.59 -11.10
N ASP A 202 -5.72 -17.04 -10.75
CA ASP A 202 -6.95 -17.82 -10.67
C ASP A 202 -8.21 -16.96 -10.68
N TYR A 203 -9.33 -17.61 -10.97
CA TYR A 203 -10.66 -17.01 -10.98
C TYR A 203 -11.72 -18.04 -10.57
N LEU A 204 -12.53 -17.68 -9.57
CA LEU A 204 -13.67 -18.48 -9.10
C LEU A 204 -14.94 -17.64 -9.20
N SER A 205 -15.90 -18.13 -9.98
CA SER A 205 -17.21 -17.53 -10.12
C SER A 205 -18.19 -18.04 -9.05
N SER A 206 -19.33 -17.36 -8.91
CA SER A 206 -20.40 -17.74 -7.99
C SER A 206 -20.83 -19.20 -8.10
N TYR A 207 -20.87 -19.75 -9.32
CA TYR A 207 -21.22 -21.15 -9.55
C TYR A 207 -20.24 -22.12 -8.89
N THR A 208 -18.93 -21.82 -8.95
CA THR A 208 -17.90 -22.64 -8.31
C THR A 208 -17.85 -22.41 -6.80
N LEU A 209 -18.09 -21.17 -6.37
CA LEU A 209 -18.03 -20.79 -4.97
C LEU A 209 -19.18 -21.36 -4.15
N ASP A 210 -20.35 -21.61 -4.77
CA ASP A 210 -21.55 -22.15 -4.11
C ASP A 210 -21.80 -21.48 -2.73
N SER A 211 -21.77 -20.15 -2.73
CA SER A 211 -21.85 -19.33 -1.53
C SER A 211 -22.93 -18.27 -1.68
N ASP A 212 -23.75 -18.12 -0.65
CA ASP A 212 -24.84 -17.15 -0.61
C ASP A 212 -24.39 -15.68 -0.56
N TRP A 213 -23.11 -15.45 -0.21
CA TRP A 213 -22.56 -14.11 0.01
C TRP A 213 -21.28 -13.83 -0.76
N LEU A 214 -20.48 -14.84 -1.10
CA LEU A 214 -19.23 -14.70 -1.84
C LEU A 214 -19.46 -14.99 -3.33
N THR A 215 -19.45 -13.94 -4.15
CA THR A 215 -19.94 -14.01 -5.53
C THR A 215 -18.87 -14.14 -6.60
N GLU A 216 -17.66 -13.64 -6.34
CA GLU A 216 -16.53 -13.74 -7.27
C GLU A 216 -15.22 -13.62 -6.48
N ILE A 217 -14.20 -14.36 -6.89
CA ILE A 217 -12.83 -14.23 -6.40
C ILE A 217 -11.89 -14.25 -7.59
N THR A 218 -11.00 -13.26 -7.64
CA THR A 218 -9.86 -13.27 -8.56
C THR A 218 -8.58 -13.18 -7.74
N ALA A 219 -7.66 -14.10 -7.98
CA ALA A 219 -6.35 -14.11 -7.33
C ALA A 219 -5.27 -13.61 -8.29
N TYR A 220 -4.42 -12.71 -7.79
CA TYR A 220 -3.30 -12.12 -8.50
C TYR A 220 -1.99 -12.40 -7.75
N GLU A 221 -0.89 -12.55 -8.48
CA GLU A 221 0.45 -12.56 -7.93
C GLU A 221 1.18 -11.28 -8.34
N TYR A 222 1.69 -10.54 -7.36
CA TYR A 222 2.54 -9.38 -7.59
C TYR A 222 3.66 -9.39 -6.56
N ASP A 223 4.91 -9.19 -7.00
CA ASP A 223 6.10 -9.23 -6.13
C ASP A 223 6.20 -10.48 -5.23
N SER A 224 5.91 -11.66 -5.78
CA SER A 224 5.85 -12.95 -5.04
C SER A 224 4.83 -13.01 -3.91
N LYS A 225 3.91 -12.04 -3.83
CA LYS A 225 2.79 -11.99 -2.89
C LYS A 225 1.47 -12.25 -3.60
N ILE A 226 0.51 -12.86 -2.88
CA ILE A 226 -0.81 -13.17 -3.41
C ILE A 226 -1.80 -12.12 -2.93
N TYR A 227 -2.52 -11.52 -3.88
CA TYR A 227 -3.61 -10.60 -3.65
C TYR A 227 -4.92 -11.24 -4.12
N ILE A 228 -5.99 -11.04 -3.37
CA ILE A 228 -7.33 -11.48 -3.77
C ILE A 228 -8.25 -10.28 -3.86
N ILE A 229 -8.94 -10.17 -4.99
CA ILE A 229 -10.07 -9.27 -5.17
C ILE A 229 -11.32 -10.13 -5.10
N ALA A 230 -12.14 -9.94 -4.06
CA ALA A 230 -13.37 -10.69 -3.84
C ALA A 230 -14.60 -9.78 -3.95
N LYS A 231 -15.59 -10.20 -4.73
CA LYS A 231 -16.92 -9.55 -4.74
C LYS A 231 -17.83 -10.21 -3.74
N ILE A 232 -18.23 -9.45 -2.72
CA ILE A 232 -19.10 -9.90 -1.65
C ILE A 232 -20.46 -9.21 -1.78
N LYS A 233 -21.53 -9.98 -1.69
CA LYS A 233 -22.91 -9.50 -1.76
C LYS A 233 -23.22 -8.57 -0.59
N VAL A 234 -23.79 -7.41 -0.88
CA VAL A 234 -24.27 -6.48 0.15
C VAL A 234 -25.57 -7.04 0.75
N LYS A 235 -25.68 -7.03 2.08
CA LYS A 235 -26.85 -7.57 2.79
C LYS A 235 -28.14 -6.92 2.28
N ASN A 236 -29.16 -7.74 2.02
CA ASN A 236 -30.45 -7.32 1.48
C ASN A 236 -30.38 -6.56 0.13
N SER A 237 -29.28 -6.72 -0.61
CA SER A 237 -29.10 -6.14 -1.93
C SER A 237 -28.87 -7.22 -2.99
N TYR A 238 -29.18 -6.87 -4.25
CA TYR A 238 -28.76 -7.62 -5.43
C TYR A 238 -27.37 -7.19 -5.93
N THR A 239 -26.76 -6.20 -5.28
CA THR A 239 -25.42 -5.69 -5.62
C THR A 239 -24.34 -6.35 -4.77
N SER A 240 -23.14 -6.43 -5.34
CA SER A 240 -21.92 -6.84 -4.64
C SER A 240 -20.94 -5.67 -4.56
N LYS A 241 -20.06 -5.68 -3.56
CA LYS A 241 -18.94 -4.75 -3.42
C LYS A 241 -17.62 -5.52 -3.53
N SER A 242 -16.63 -4.93 -4.20
CA SER A 242 -15.26 -5.47 -4.26
C SER A 242 -14.52 -5.21 -2.95
N TYR A 243 -13.69 -6.18 -2.56
CA TYR A 243 -12.83 -6.11 -1.40
C TYR A 243 -11.49 -6.74 -1.74
N ILE A 244 -10.40 -6.09 -1.31
CA ILE A 244 -9.04 -6.55 -1.60
C ILE A 244 -8.45 -7.16 -0.33
N PHE A 245 -7.77 -8.29 -0.50
CA PHE A 245 -7.08 -9.02 0.53
C PHE A 245 -5.61 -9.16 0.12
N CYS A 246 -4.71 -8.71 0.98
CA CYS A 246 -3.29 -8.49 0.72
C CYS A 246 -2.42 -9.58 1.31
N ASP A 247 -1.26 -9.82 0.69
CA ASP A 247 -0.15 -10.58 1.26
C ASP A 247 -0.54 -11.98 1.75
N ILE A 248 -1.42 -12.65 1.00
CA ILE A 248 -1.97 -13.95 1.39
C ILE A 248 -0.88 -15.02 1.27
N PRO A 249 -0.55 -15.75 2.35
CA PRO A 249 0.42 -16.83 2.27
C PRO A 249 -0.04 -17.91 1.28
N SER A 250 0.89 -18.46 0.48
CA SER A 250 0.58 -19.53 -0.48
C SER A 250 -0.13 -20.73 0.16
N ARG A 251 0.16 -21.02 1.44
CA ARG A 251 -0.53 -22.07 2.20
C ARG A 251 -2.00 -21.73 2.46
N ASN A 252 -2.30 -20.47 2.79
CA ASN A 252 -3.66 -20.00 3.02
C ASN A 252 -4.48 -20.02 1.73
N TRP A 253 -3.89 -19.56 0.62
CA TRP A 253 -4.51 -19.66 -0.70
C TRP A 253 -4.80 -21.11 -1.09
N SER A 254 -3.81 -22.01 -0.93
CA SER A 254 -3.95 -23.44 -1.22
C SER A 254 -5.08 -24.08 -0.39
N ASN A 255 -5.10 -23.82 0.92
CA ASN A 255 -6.15 -24.33 1.81
C ASN A 255 -7.54 -23.79 1.43
N PHE A 256 -7.64 -22.51 1.06
CA PHE A 256 -8.88 -21.94 0.57
C PHE A 256 -9.36 -22.64 -0.72
N LYS A 257 -8.46 -22.82 -1.70
CA LYS A 257 -8.82 -23.35 -3.02
C LYS A 257 -9.16 -24.84 -2.97
N TYR A 258 -8.33 -25.64 -2.32
CA TYR A 258 -8.41 -27.10 -2.38
C TYR A 258 -9.05 -27.72 -1.14
N GLY A 259 -9.03 -27.02 0.01
CA GLY A 259 -9.49 -27.58 1.28
C GLY A 259 -8.52 -28.64 1.83
N GLY A 260 -8.77 -29.07 3.06
CA GLY A 260 -8.09 -30.22 3.66
C GLY A 260 -8.66 -31.56 3.17
N TYR A 261 -7.84 -32.60 3.23
CA TYR A 261 -8.29 -33.97 2.93
C TYR A 261 -9.41 -34.38 3.89
N GLY A 262 -10.62 -34.60 3.36
CA GLY A 262 -11.81 -34.96 4.14
C GLY A 262 -12.55 -33.76 4.77
N GLU A 263 -12.18 -32.52 4.44
CA GLU A 263 -12.98 -31.35 4.83
C GLU A 263 -14.21 -31.18 3.93
N ASN A 264 -15.40 -31.12 4.52
CA ASN A 264 -16.66 -30.78 3.86
C ASN A 264 -17.02 -29.29 3.98
N LYS A 265 -16.02 -28.41 4.08
CA LYS A 265 -16.25 -26.96 4.19
C LYS A 265 -16.58 -26.36 2.84
N THR A 266 -17.56 -25.48 2.82
CA THR A 266 -17.90 -24.61 1.68
C THR A 266 -16.77 -23.63 1.37
N TYR A 267 -16.78 -23.01 0.18
CA TYR A 267 -15.81 -21.94 -0.11
C TYR A 267 -16.01 -20.73 0.81
N GLY A 268 -17.25 -20.41 1.20
CA GLY A 268 -17.52 -19.33 2.14
C GLY A 268 -16.84 -19.54 3.51
N GLU A 269 -16.97 -20.75 4.07
CA GLU A 269 -16.31 -21.12 5.34
C GLU A 269 -14.78 -21.08 5.21
N ARG A 270 -14.22 -21.65 4.13
CA ARG A 270 -12.78 -21.61 3.89
C ARG A 270 -12.25 -20.20 3.66
N PHE A 271 -13.04 -19.34 3.02
CA PHE A 271 -12.68 -17.94 2.84
C PHE A 271 -12.57 -17.24 4.19
N HIS A 272 -13.53 -17.51 5.08
CA HIS A 272 -13.51 -16.96 6.44
C HIS A 272 -12.28 -17.44 7.23
N ASP A 273 -11.95 -18.73 7.16
CA ASP A 273 -10.82 -19.30 7.90
C ASP A 273 -9.46 -18.82 7.40
N TYR A 274 -9.31 -18.71 6.07
CA TYR A 274 -7.98 -18.59 5.46
C TYR A 274 -7.71 -17.25 4.80
N ILE A 275 -8.73 -16.47 4.42
CA ILE A 275 -8.56 -15.27 3.59
C ILE A 275 -9.04 -14.01 4.31
N ILE A 276 -10.16 -14.06 5.03
CA ILE A 276 -10.85 -12.84 5.49
C ILE A 276 -10.01 -11.94 6.42
N LYS A 277 -9.06 -12.55 7.14
CA LYS A 277 -8.13 -11.86 8.05
C LYS A 277 -7.04 -11.07 7.34
N PHE A 278 -6.88 -11.27 6.04
CA PHE A 278 -5.87 -10.61 5.20
C PHE A 278 -6.46 -9.41 4.47
N VAL A 279 -7.54 -8.81 4.95
CA VAL A 279 -8.05 -7.59 4.32
C VAL A 279 -6.93 -6.55 4.26
N CYS A 280 -6.78 -5.91 3.09
CA CYS A 280 -5.87 -4.78 2.96
C CYS A 280 -6.30 -3.64 3.89
N ASN A 281 -5.34 -3.00 4.54
CA ASN A 281 -5.60 -1.80 5.32
C ASN A 281 -5.67 -0.59 4.37
N CYS A 282 -6.71 -0.56 3.53
CA CYS A 282 -7.04 0.59 2.71
C CYS A 282 -8.20 1.38 3.37
N GLU A 283 -8.25 2.69 3.18
CA GLU A 283 -9.19 3.63 3.79
C GLU A 283 -10.52 3.51 3.05
N GLY A 284 -11.55 3.31 3.85
CA GLY A 284 -12.91 3.06 3.39
C GLY A 284 -13.58 2.10 4.34
N GLU A 285 -14.54 2.60 5.13
CA GLU A 285 -15.21 1.90 6.23
C GLU A 285 -15.39 0.39 5.99
N PHE A 286 -14.65 -0.41 6.77
CA PHE A 286 -14.70 -1.86 6.70
C PHE A 286 -15.65 -2.40 7.78
N LYS A 287 -16.86 -2.81 7.38
CA LYS A 287 -17.76 -3.62 8.20
C LYS A 287 -18.04 -4.94 7.49
N ILE A 288 -17.11 -5.89 7.58
CA ILE A 288 -17.44 -7.31 7.32
C ILE A 288 -18.22 -7.81 8.53
N TRP A 289 -19.51 -8.03 8.34
CA TRP A 289 -20.35 -8.69 9.33
C TRP A 289 -19.90 -10.15 9.45
N ARG A 290 -19.62 -10.60 10.69
CA ARG A 290 -19.44 -12.02 11.00
C ARG A 290 -20.76 -12.73 10.67
N TYR A 291 -20.78 -13.47 9.57
CA TYR A 291 -21.83 -14.45 9.30
C TYR A 291 -21.48 -15.69 10.11
N ASN A 292 -22.17 -15.88 11.24
CA ASN A 292 -22.22 -17.15 11.97
C ASN A 292 -23.18 -18.11 11.28
#